data_AF-A0A529MTB8-F1
#
_entry.id   AF-A0A529MTB8-F1
#
_cell.length_a   1.000
_cell.length_b   1.000
_cell.length_c   1.000
_cell.angle_alpha   90.00
_cell.angle_beta   90.00
_cell.angle_gamma   90.00
#
_symmetry.space_group_name_H-M   'P 1'
#
loop_
_entity.id
_entity.type
_entity.pdbx_description
1 polymer ?
#
loop_
_entity_poly.entity_id
_entity_poly.type
_entity_poly.pdbx_seq_one_letter_code
_entity_poly.pdbx_strand_id
1 'polypeptide(L)'
;FSEASAFLRDVHKNVRFYWTDDTDLNQAFTGNEVDLVWGWNETYVTLKGQGMPIAMNRDTKEGISTWVCGYVLLKDAPGKLDQAYDLLSAVNAPGVSEYMVKTFGYGHGNSAGMAAMDQKLLTERGFDNLD
;
A
#
# COMPACT_ATOMS: atom_id res chain seq x y z
N PHE A 1 -22.83 -13.42 -4.35
CA PHE A 1 -22.73 -13.05 -2.92
C PHE A 1 -22.73 -14.26 -1.98
N SER A 2 -23.63 -15.24 -2.13
CA SER A 2 -23.72 -16.39 -1.21
C SER A 2 -22.44 -17.22 -1.12
N GLU A 3 -21.81 -17.52 -2.25
CA GLU A 3 -20.57 -18.29 -2.30
C GLU A 3 -19.40 -17.59 -1.60
N ALA A 4 -19.14 -16.32 -1.96
CA ALA A 4 -18.11 -15.51 -1.30
C ALA A 4 -18.35 -15.38 0.22
N SER A 5 -19.61 -15.21 0.63
CA SER A 5 -19.94 -15.12 2.06
C SER A 5 -19.73 -16.45 2.79
N ALA A 6 -20.03 -17.59 2.14
CA ALA A 6 -19.77 -18.92 2.69
C ALA A 6 -18.25 -19.16 2.84
N PHE A 7 -17.48 -18.86 1.80
CA PHE A 7 -16.02 -18.91 1.83
C PHE A 7 -15.44 -18.07 2.98
N LEU A 8 -15.85 -16.81 3.13
CA LEU A 8 -15.37 -15.95 4.22
C LEU A 8 -15.74 -16.47 5.62
N ARG A 9 -16.90 -17.14 5.77
CA ARG A 9 -17.26 -17.81 7.04
C ARG A 9 -16.39 -19.00 7.35
N ASP A 10 -15.92 -19.73 6.33
CA ASP A 10 -14.96 -20.82 6.52
C ASP A 10 -13.56 -20.29 6.84
N VAL A 11 -13.11 -19.24 6.14
CA VAL A 11 -11.84 -18.56 6.44
C VAL A 11 -11.83 -17.97 7.85
N HIS A 12 -12.94 -17.35 8.29
CA HIS A 12 -13.06 -16.73 9.61
C HIS A 12 -12.64 -17.64 10.77
N LYS A 13 -12.83 -18.95 10.65
CA LYS A 13 -12.41 -19.93 11.67
C LYS A 13 -10.90 -19.88 11.97
N ASN A 14 -10.10 -19.38 11.03
CA ASN A 14 -8.65 -19.20 11.15
C ASN A 14 -8.24 -17.72 11.38
N VAL A 15 -9.21 -16.80 11.46
CA VAL A 15 -8.91 -15.36 11.61
C VAL A 15 -8.74 -15.03 13.09
N ARG A 16 -7.54 -14.58 13.46
CA ARG A 16 -7.22 -14.13 14.83
C ARG A 16 -7.96 -12.84 15.19
N PHE A 17 -8.02 -11.89 14.25
CA PHE A 17 -8.72 -10.61 14.37
C PHE A 17 -8.88 -9.95 12.99
N TYR A 18 -9.79 -8.97 12.90
CA TYR A 18 -9.92 -8.09 11.73
C TYR A 18 -9.27 -6.76 12.08
N TRP A 19 -8.20 -6.42 11.37
CA TRP A 19 -7.45 -5.18 11.59
C TRP A 19 -8.13 -3.99 10.93
N THR A 20 -7.92 -2.79 11.48
CA THR A 20 -8.44 -1.54 10.93
C THR A 20 -7.35 -0.52 10.56
N ASP A 21 -6.13 -0.74 11.03
CA ASP A 21 -4.95 0.04 10.67
C ASP A 21 -3.67 -0.81 10.66
N ASP A 22 -2.60 -0.27 10.09
CA ASP A 22 -1.30 -0.95 9.98
C ASP A 22 -0.58 -1.12 11.32
N THR A 23 -0.93 -0.35 12.36
CA THR A 23 -0.29 -0.50 13.68
C THR A 23 -0.69 -1.83 14.31
N ASP A 24 -1.97 -2.20 14.20
CA ASP A 24 -2.46 -3.51 14.65
C ASP A 24 -1.71 -4.66 13.96
N LEU A 25 -1.49 -4.55 12.64
CA LEU A 25 -0.76 -5.56 11.87
C LEU A 25 0.71 -5.68 12.30
N ASN A 26 1.38 -4.54 12.47
CA ASN A 26 2.77 -4.50 12.92
C ASN A 26 2.93 -5.11 14.31
N GLN A 27 2.02 -4.83 15.23
CA GLN A 27 2.00 -5.42 16.57
C GLN A 27 1.73 -6.93 16.51
N ALA A 28 0.76 -7.37 15.72
CA ALA A 28 0.43 -8.79 15.61
C ALA A 28 1.59 -9.63 15.06
N PHE A 29 2.32 -9.13 14.06
CA PHE A 29 3.52 -9.82 13.57
C PHE A 29 4.64 -9.81 14.59
N THR A 30 4.99 -8.66 15.16
CA THR A 30 6.09 -8.54 16.14
C THR A 30 5.81 -9.34 17.41
N GLY A 31 4.54 -9.45 17.81
CA GLY A 31 4.06 -10.26 18.92
C GLY A 31 3.88 -11.75 18.60
N ASN A 32 4.11 -12.17 17.34
CA ASN A 32 3.95 -13.54 16.86
C ASN A 32 2.51 -14.08 17.08
N GLU A 33 1.50 -13.21 16.91
CA GLU A 33 0.08 -13.56 17.01
C GLU A 33 -0.49 -14.12 15.69
N VAL A 34 0.18 -13.85 14.57
CA VAL A 34 -0.26 -14.23 13.22
C VAL A 34 0.91 -14.73 12.38
N ASP A 35 0.66 -15.76 11.57
CA ASP A 35 1.62 -16.27 10.59
C ASP A 35 1.46 -15.61 9.21
N LEU A 36 0.25 -15.15 8.89
CA LEU A 36 -0.14 -14.59 7.61
C LEU A 36 -1.15 -13.47 7.81
N VAL A 37 -0.98 -12.39 7.05
CA VAL A 37 -1.98 -11.31 6.97
C VAL A 37 -2.23 -10.94 5.51
N TRP A 38 -3.45 -10.51 5.23
CA TRP A 38 -3.71 -9.68 4.07
C TRP A 38 -3.58 -8.21 4.50
N GLY A 39 -2.58 -7.52 3.98
CA GLY A 39 -2.20 -6.17 4.43
C GLY A 39 -1.50 -5.37 3.34
N TRP A 40 -1.10 -4.15 3.69
CA TRP A 40 -0.48 -3.21 2.77
C TRP A 40 1.03 -3.39 2.63
N ASN A 41 1.61 -2.83 1.55
CA ASN A 41 3.06 -2.78 1.34
C ASN A 41 3.80 -2.11 2.52
N GLU A 42 3.21 -1.10 3.14
CA GLU A 42 3.82 -0.35 4.26
C GLU A 42 4.17 -1.26 5.43
N THR A 43 3.26 -2.17 5.82
CA THR A 43 3.50 -3.19 6.85
C THR A 43 4.74 -4.03 6.48
N TYR A 44 4.84 -4.50 5.22
CA TYR A 44 6.00 -5.26 4.77
C TYR A 44 7.30 -4.43 4.82
N VAL A 45 7.31 -3.21 4.27
CA VAL A 45 8.51 -2.35 4.25
C VAL A 45 8.99 -2.05 5.66
N THR A 46 8.06 -1.72 6.56
CA THR A 46 8.34 -1.36 7.95
C THR A 46 8.97 -2.53 8.69
N LEU A 47 8.30 -3.68 8.73
CA LEU A 47 8.75 -4.84 9.49
C LEU A 47 10.01 -5.47 8.89
N LYS A 48 10.14 -5.47 7.56
CA LYS A 48 11.37 -5.92 6.89
C LYS A 48 12.55 -5.00 7.23
N GLY A 49 12.32 -3.68 7.28
CA GLY A 49 13.31 -2.69 7.72
C GLY A 49 13.73 -2.86 9.18
N GLN A 50 12.84 -3.39 10.03
CA GLN A 50 13.14 -3.77 11.41
C GLN A 50 13.86 -5.13 11.53
N GLY A 51 14.15 -5.80 10.41
CA GLY A 51 14.87 -7.07 10.39
C GLY A 51 13.99 -8.31 10.61
N MET A 52 12.66 -8.16 10.59
CA MET A 52 11.78 -9.32 10.74
C MET A 52 11.91 -10.29 9.55
N PRO A 53 11.88 -11.61 9.79
CA PRO A 53 12.02 -12.64 8.75
C PRO A 53 10.72 -12.86 7.97
N ILE A 54 10.12 -11.78 7.45
CA ILE A 54 8.88 -11.83 6.67
C ILE A 54 9.14 -11.75 5.16
N ALA A 55 8.17 -12.23 4.39
CA ALA A 55 8.11 -12.13 2.95
C ALA A 55 6.70 -11.70 2.51
N MET A 56 6.61 -10.97 1.40
CA MET A 56 5.34 -10.63 0.77
C MET A 56 5.12 -11.52 -0.45
N ASN A 57 3.98 -12.21 -0.52
CA ASN A 57 3.60 -12.99 -1.68
C ASN A 57 2.76 -12.14 -2.64
N ARG A 58 3.32 -11.78 -3.79
CA ARG A 58 2.66 -10.96 -4.82
C ARG A 58 2.19 -11.78 -6.03
N ASP A 59 2.72 -12.98 -6.20
CA ASP A 59 2.44 -13.84 -7.36
C ASP A 59 1.39 -14.90 -7.02
N THR A 60 0.21 -14.45 -6.59
CA THR A 60 -0.93 -15.33 -6.28
C THR A 60 -1.66 -15.75 -7.56
N LYS A 61 -2.17 -16.99 -7.59
CA LYS A 61 -2.93 -17.50 -8.75
C LYS A 61 -4.27 -16.79 -8.92
N GLU A 62 -4.82 -16.35 -7.79
CA GLU A 62 -6.09 -15.65 -7.66
C GLU A 62 -5.96 -14.15 -8.01
N GLY A 63 -4.73 -13.67 -8.23
CA GLY A 63 -4.41 -12.27 -8.45
C GLY A 63 -4.26 -11.47 -7.16
N ILE A 64 -3.83 -10.22 -7.31
CA ILE A 64 -3.64 -9.28 -6.20
C ILE A 64 -4.71 -8.20 -6.23
N SER A 65 -5.13 -7.79 -5.03
CA SER A 65 -5.93 -6.57 -4.90
C SER A 65 -5.00 -5.36 -4.90
N THR A 66 -5.35 -4.35 -5.70
CA THR A 66 -4.65 -3.06 -5.72
C THR A 66 -5.63 -1.92 -5.41
N TRP A 67 -5.09 -0.79 -4.99
CA TRP A 67 -5.86 0.41 -4.72
C TRP A 67 -5.13 1.64 -5.27
N VAL A 68 -5.87 2.55 -5.89
CA VAL A 68 -5.33 3.80 -6.42
C VAL A 68 -6.07 4.95 -5.75
N CYS A 69 -5.37 5.66 -4.86
CA CYS A 69 -5.88 6.87 -4.23
C CYS A 69 -5.70 8.07 -5.17
N GLY A 70 -6.65 8.99 -5.11
CA GLY A 70 -6.58 10.26 -5.82
C GLY A 70 -7.20 11.37 -4.98
N TYR A 71 -6.80 12.60 -5.26
CA TYR A 71 -7.41 13.78 -4.68
C TYR A 71 -8.55 14.27 -5.55
N VAL A 72 -9.63 14.73 -4.92
CA VAL A 72 -10.77 15.36 -5.58
C VAL A 72 -11.02 16.72 -4.98
N LEU A 73 -11.36 17.70 -5.82
CA LEU A 73 -11.82 18.99 -5.36
C LEU A 73 -13.33 18.93 -5.13
N LEU A 74 -13.77 19.17 -3.89
CA LEU A 74 -15.20 19.22 -3.59
C LEU A 74 -15.81 20.51 -4.17
N LYS A 75 -17.01 20.39 -4.74
CA LYS A 75 -17.72 21.50 -5.40
C LYS A 75 -17.83 22.75 -4.51
N ASP A 76 -18.16 22.54 -3.25
CA ASP A 76 -18.39 23.60 -2.26
C ASP A 76 -17.28 23.61 -1.18
N ALA A 77 -16.05 23.20 -1.55
CA ALA A 77 -14.91 23.19 -0.63
C ALA A 77 -14.64 24.60 -0.06
N PRO A 78 -14.55 24.75 1.27
CA PRO A 78 -14.12 26.02 1.85
C PRO A 78 -12.63 26.22 1.57
N GLY A 79 -12.19 27.47 1.42
CA GLY A 79 -10.78 27.83 1.22
C GLY A 79 -10.49 28.42 -0.15
N LYS A 80 -9.20 28.58 -0.47
CA LYS A 80 -8.75 29.19 -1.72
C LYS A 80 -8.39 28.10 -2.73
N LEU A 81 -8.96 28.19 -3.92
CA LEU A 81 -8.71 27.25 -5.02
C LEU A 81 -7.22 27.14 -5.36
N ASP A 82 -6.51 28.27 -5.41
CA ASP A 82 -5.07 28.30 -5.71
C ASP A 82 -4.25 27.46 -4.71
N GLN A 83 -4.60 27.51 -3.42
CA GLN A 83 -3.92 26.70 -2.39
C GLN A 83 -4.19 25.20 -2.56
N ALA A 84 -5.39 24.83 -3.03
CA ALA A 84 -5.69 23.44 -3.37
C ALA A 84 -4.82 22.98 -4.54
N TYR A 85 -4.66 23.81 -5.58
CA TYR A 85 -3.77 23.50 -6.70
C TYR A 85 -2.29 23.46 -6.30
N ASP A 86 -1.83 24.38 -5.44
CA ASP A 86 -0.48 24.36 -4.89
C ASP A 86 -0.19 23.04 -4.17
N LEU A 87 -1.15 22.55 -3.36
CA LEU A 87 -1.05 21.23 -2.72
C LEU A 87 -0.98 20.10 -3.75
N LEU A 88 -1.87 20.09 -4.76
CA LEU A 88 -1.86 19.07 -5.81
C LEU A 88 -0.55 19.06 -6.61
N SER A 89 0.02 20.23 -6.89
CA SER A 89 1.35 20.35 -7.50
C SER A 89 2.45 19.84 -6.57
N ALA A 90 2.39 20.17 -5.28
CA ALA A 90 3.39 19.76 -4.30
C ALA A 90 3.42 18.24 -4.09
N VAL A 91 2.27 17.59 -3.93
CA VAL A 91 2.21 16.12 -3.78
C VAL A 91 2.69 15.39 -5.04
N ASN A 92 2.60 16.03 -6.21
CA ASN A 92 3.11 15.47 -7.47
C ASN A 92 4.54 15.89 -7.80
N ALA A 93 5.25 16.60 -6.92
CA ALA A 93 6.61 17.03 -7.20
C ALA A 93 7.56 15.82 -7.40
N PRO A 94 8.62 15.94 -8.24
CA PRO A 94 9.44 14.79 -8.66
C PRO A 94 9.98 13.93 -7.49
N GLY A 95 10.46 14.58 -6.42
CA GLY A 95 11.03 13.89 -5.26
C GLY A 95 10.02 13.12 -4.39
N VAL A 96 8.71 13.37 -4.55
CA VAL A 96 7.68 12.68 -3.76
C VAL A 96 7.57 11.21 -4.18
N SER A 97 7.72 10.91 -5.47
CA SER A 97 7.60 9.53 -5.99
C SER A 97 8.62 8.60 -5.32
N GLU A 98 9.87 9.06 -5.21
CA GLU A 98 10.94 8.30 -4.56
C GLU A 98 10.68 8.12 -3.06
N TYR A 99 10.22 9.17 -2.38
CA TYR A 99 9.86 9.07 -0.97
C TYR A 99 8.73 8.05 -0.72
N MET A 100 7.69 8.06 -1.56
CA MET A 100 6.57 7.12 -1.46
C MET A 100 7.03 5.66 -1.61
N VAL A 101 7.87 5.38 -2.62
CA VAL A 101 8.37 4.03 -2.89
C VAL A 101 9.35 3.56 -1.82
N LYS A 102 10.26 4.42 -1.34
CA LYS A 102 11.27 4.04 -0.35
C LYS A 102 10.70 3.88 1.05
N THR A 103 9.83 4.80 1.46
CA THR A 103 9.36 4.90 2.84
C THR A 103 8.15 4.02 3.09
N PHE A 104 7.13 4.14 2.23
CA PHE A 104 5.86 3.43 2.40
C PHE A 104 5.74 2.18 1.53
N GLY A 105 6.63 2.01 0.54
CA GLY A 105 6.51 0.91 -0.43
C GLY A 105 5.34 1.07 -1.40
N TYR A 106 4.79 2.28 -1.54
CA TYR A 106 3.68 2.56 -2.44
C TYR A 106 4.16 3.20 -3.74
N GLY A 107 3.48 2.86 -4.84
CA GLY A 107 3.66 3.53 -6.11
C GLY A 107 3.09 4.95 -6.06
N HIS A 108 3.43 5.76 -7.04
CA HIS A 108 2.97 7.15 -7.12
C HIS A 108 2.41 7.47 -8.50
N GLY A 109 1.37 8.30 -8.55
CA GLY A 109 0.68 8.66 -9.80
C GLY A 109 1.52 9.50 -10.78
N ASN A 110 2.65 10.06 -10.33
CA ASN A 110 3.59 10.76 -11.21
C ASN A 110 4.48 9.74 -11.95
N SER A 111 4.06 9.33 -13.15
CA SER A 111 4.78 8.36 -13.98
C SER A 111 6.18 8.82 -14.39
N ALA A 112 6.40 10.12 -14.62
CA ALA A 112 7.73 10.64 -14.92
C ALA A 112 8.67 10.53 -13.72
N GLY A 113 8.16 10.79 -12.51
CA GLY A 113 8.88 10.55 -11.26
C GLY A 113 9.17 9.07 -11.04
N MET A 114 8.20 8.19 -11.36
CA MET A 114 8.41 6.74 -11.31
C MET A 114 9.52 6.28 -12.28
N ALA A 115 9.48 6.72 -13.54
CA ALA A 115 10.44 6.34 -14.57
C ALA A 115 11.88 6.85 -14.30
N ALA A 116 12.03 7.95 -13.57
CA ALA A 116 13.33 8.52 -13.25
C ALA A 116 14.07 7.80 -12.11
N MET A 117 13.40 6.89 -11.38
CA MET A 117 14.01 6.16 -10.26
C MET A 117 14.90 4.99 -10.71
N ASP A 118 15.72 4.52 -9.77
CA ASP A 118 16.48 3.28 -9.93
C ASP A 118 15.54 2.10 -10.20
N GLN A 119 15.71 1.48 -11.37
CA GLN A 119 14.89 0.36 -11.82
C GLN A 119 15.05 -0.86 -10.91
N LYS A 120 16.23 -1.04 -10.29
CA LYS A 120 16.43 -2.13 -9.34
C LYS A 120 15.52 -1.97 -8.12
N LEU A 121 15.39 -0.74 -7.61
CA LEU A 121 14.46 -0.44 -6.52
C LEU A 121 13.02 -0.69 -6.95
N LEU A 122 12.62 -0.29 -8.16
CA LEU A 122 11.26 -0.55 -8.65
C LEU A 122 10.95 -2.04 -8.75
N THR A 123 11.88 -2.86 -9.25
CA THR A 123 11.75 -4.33 -9.25
C THR A 123 11.65 -4.89 -7.83
N GLU A 124 12.55 -4.49 -6.92
CA GLU A 124 12.50 -4.92 -5.52
C GLU A 124 11.18 -4.55 -4.82
N ARG A 125 10.55 -3.45 -5.26
CA ARG A 125 9.26 -2.97 -4.77
C ARG A 125 8.07 -3.40 -5.64
N GLY A 126 8.30 -4.25 -6.65
CA GLY A 126 7.30 -4.83 -7.55
C GLY A 126 6.50 -3.81 -8.35
N PHE A 127 7.19 -2.84 -8.95
CA PHE A 127 6.65 -1.78 -9.82
C PHE A 127 7.22 -1.81 -11.24
N ASP A 128 7.94 -2.87 -11.62
CA ASP A 128 8.62 -3.04 -12.91
C ASP A 128 7.78 -3.75 -13.99
N ASN A 129 6.57 -4.21 -13.64
CA ASN A 129 5.65 -4.94 -14.53
C ASN A 129 4.21 -4.40 -14.50
N LEU A 130 4.05 -3.10 -14.24
CA LEU A 130 2.73 -2.45 -14.27
C LEU A 130 2.39 -2.02 -15.71
N ASP A 131 1.54 -2.79 -16.39
CA ASP A 131 0.91 -2.43 -17.67
C ASP A 131 -0.34 -1.53 -17.48
#